data_AF-F4RFC7-F1
#
_entry.id   AF-F4RFC7-F1
#
_cell.length_a   1.000
_cell.length_b   1.000
_cell.length_c   1.000
_cell.angle_alpha   90.00
_cell.angle_beta   90.00
_cell.angle_gamma   90.00
#
_symmetry.space_group_name_H-M   'P 1'
#
loop_
_entity.id
_entity.type
_entity.pdbx_description
1 polymer ?
#
loop_
_entity_poly.entity_id
_entity_poly.type
_entity_poly.pdbx_seq_one_letter_code
_entity_poly.pdbx_strand_id
1 'polypeptide(L)'
;MPNRYSTKQHRLITLHLRLKHRNSLLRGNAVGSAREKLTHARERSLKATKTLNDLLQSDPRYTQDYFAAQWARQRALQLAAMADESRLKFEERLVHLLDLEEKLQESHVKLASLRNTRDPNTTESEREQALTLPGSIVAFEEAIATMVADLGSEEFRTLKAATNAKARALIRVRMAKQRLYEAKVGILEAQRRWDKHGQGTRVQQSLKQFMRNKHNLFKKKYDSFKLQVSKYNAILPVSYLLCPSFGETKELSIEDEFWSMGSLSHPAEAWAVDQGTIEGIQAFLEQRSCSEELRRISREIRQMMLYALKTDQSFDCISTLSTKEWDPECHGIESPIDLVQPGGRQAKDVWN
;
A
#
# COMPACT_ATOMS: atom_id res chain seq x y z
N MET A 1 -38.06 49.27 -9.53
CA MET A 1 -38.19 47.82 -9.81
C MET A 1 -38.30 47.10 -8.48
N PRO A 2 -39.49 46.63 -8.05
CA PRO A 2 -39.67 46.04 -6.73
C PRO A 2 -39.08 44.62 -6.69
N ASN A 3 -38.25 44.35 -5.68
CA ASN A 3 -37.73 43.02 -5.35
C ASN A 3 -38.89 42.04 -5.19
N ARG A 4 -39.04 41.09 -6.13
CA ARG A 4 -39.99 39.98 -5.99
C ARG A 4 -39.54 39.11 -4.81
N TYR A 5 -40.33 39.10 -3.73
CA TYR A 5 -40.08 38.25 -2.58
C TYR A 5 -40.05 36.78 -2.98
N SER A 6 -38.98 36.07 -2.59
CA SER A 6 -38.85 34.61 -2.76
C SER A 6 -39.91 33.91 -1.90
N THR A 7 -41.05 33.56 -2.52
CA THR A 7 -42.12 32.80 -1.86
C THR A 7 -41.64 31.39 -1.51
N LYS A 8 -42.29 30.73 -0.53
CA LYS A 8 -42.02 29.32 -0.16
C LYS A 8 -41.99 28.41 -1.40
N GLN A 9 -42.87 28.67 -2.36
CA GLN A 9 -42.97 27.97 -3.64
C GLN A 9 -41.73 28.19 -4.53
N HIS A 10 -41.20 29.41 -4.63
CA HIS A 10 -39.93 29.67 -5.33
C HIS A 10 -38.74 28.91 -4.73
N ARG A 11 -38.68 28.79 -3.39
CA ARG A 11 -37.62 28.04 -2.70
C ARG A 11 -37.74 26.54 -2.99
N LEU A 12 -38.95 25.98 -2.94
CA LEU A 12 -39.21 24.57 -3.26
C LEU A 12 -38.87 24.24 -4.72
N ILE A 13 -39.26 25.10 -5.66
CA ILE A 13 -38.91 24.95 -7.09
C ILE A 13 -37.40 24.99 -7.28
N THR A 14 -36.71 25.94 -6.63
CA THR A 14 -35.24 26.05 -6.72
C THR A 14 -34.54 24.81 -6.16
N LEU A 15 -34.99 24.29 -5.02
CA LEU A 15 -34.46 23.05 -4.44
C LEU A 15 -34.74 21.85 -5.35
N HIS A 16 -35.94 21.73 -5.90
CA HIS A 16 -36.30 20.68 -6.84
C HIS A 16 -35.41 20.70 -8.08
N LEU A 17 -35.19 21.87 -8.70
CA LEU A 17 -34.31 22.02 -9.86
C LEU A 17 -32.86 21.64 -9.53
N ARG A 18 -32.34 22.05 -8.36
CA ARG A 18 -30.99 21.68 -7.90
C ARG A 18 -30.87 20.17 -7.67
N LEU A 19 -31.85 19.56 -7.02
CA LEU A 19 -31.90 18.11 -6.79
C LEU A 19 -31.98 17.34 -8.12
N LYS A 20 -32.85 17.77 -9.05
CA LYS A 20 -32.99 17.18 -10.39
C LYS A 20 -31.67 17.25 -11.16
N HIS A 21 -31.03 18.41 -11.17
CA HIS A 21 -29.73 18.59 -11.82
C HIS A 21 -28.65 17.71 -11.17
N ARG A 22 -28.54 17.72 -9.85
CA ARG A 22 -27.55 16.90 -9.12
C ARG A 22 -27.79 15.41 -9.32
N ASN A 23 -29.04 14.94 -9.29
CA ASN A 23 -29.38 13.55 -9.57
C ASN A 23 -29.05 13.17 -11.03
N SER A 24 -29.26 14.07 -11.99
CA SER A 24 -28.86 13.85 -13.38
C SER A 24 -27.34 13.68 -13.51
N LEU A 25 -26.56 14.56 -12.89
CA LEU A 25 -25.10 14.47 -12.87
C LEU A 25 -24.60 13.19 -12.18
N LEU A 26 -25.18 12.84 -11.02
CA LEU A 26 -24.80 11.63 -10.29
C LEU A 26 -25.09 10.37 -11.09
N ARG A 27 -26.22 10.32 -11.82
CA ARG A 27 -26.54 9.20 -12.73
C ARG A 27 -25.54 9.10 -13.88
N GLY A 28 -25.24 10.22 -14.55
CA GLY A 28 -24.24 10.26 -15.61
C GLY A 28 -22.85 9.81 -15.14
N ASN A 29 -22.42 10.31 -13.98
CA ASN A 29 -21.15 9.94 -13.37
C ASN A 29 -21.11 8.46 -12.93
N ALA A 30 -22.21 7.92 -12.42
CA ALA A 30 -22.30 6.51 -12.03
C ALA A 30 -22.15 5.58 -13.24
N VAL A 31 -22.82 5.89 -14.35
CA VAL A 31 -22.69 5.13 -15.60
C VAL A 31 -21.28 5.27 -16.18
N GLY A 32 -20.73 6.49 -16.19
CA GLY A 32 -19.36 6.74 -16.63
C GLY A 32 -18.33 5.92 -15.82
N SER A 33 -18.43 5.97 -14.49
CA SER A 33 -17.56 5.22 -13.59
C SER A 33 -17.71 3.70 -13.76
N ALA A 34 -18.93 3.18 -13.91
CA ALA A 34 -19.15 1.76 -14.14
C ALA A 34 -18.55 1.29 -15.48
N ARG A 35 -18.65 2.12 -16.52
CA ARG A 35 -18.03 1.84 -17.83
C ARG A 35 -16.51 1.79 -17.74
N GLU A 36 -15.89 2.77 -17.09
CA GLU A 36 -14.43 2.81 -16.91
C GLU A 36 -13.92 1.63 -16.09
N LYS A 37 -14.60 1.29 -14.98
CA LYS A 37 -14.27 0.09 -14.20
C LYS A 37 -14.38 -1.18 -15.04
N LEU A 38 -15.43 -1.30 -15.86
CA LEU A 38 -15.62 -2.45 -16.73
C LEU A 38 -14.51 -2.58 -17.77
N THR A 39 -14.09 -1.49 -18.41
CA THR A 39 -13.00 -1.51 -19.39
C THR A 39 -11.69 -1.90 -18.73
N HIS A 40 -11.35 -1.30 -17.58
CA HIS A 40 -10.13 -1.64 -16.85
C HIS A 40 -10.11 -3.08 -16.34
N ALA A 41 -11.21 -3.59 -15.80
CA ALA A 41 -11.30 -4.98 -15.35
C ALA A 41 -11.16 -5.98 -16.51
N ARG A 42 -11.74 -5.65 -17.68
CA ARG A 42 -11.58 -6.46 -18.90
C ARG A 42 -10.13 -6.48 -19.39
N GLU A 43 -9.49 -5.32 -19.49
CA GLU A 43 -8.10 -5.22 -19.93
C GLU A 43 -7.15 -6.01 -19.03
N ARG A 44 -7.32 -5.89 -17.70
CA ARG A 44 -6.52 -6.66 -16.72
C ARG A 44 -6.78 -8.16 -16.86
N SER A 45 -8.03 -8.58 -16.99
CA SER A 45 -8.38 -9.98 -17.22
C SER A 45 -7.74 -10.55 -18.49
N LEU A 46 -7.71 -9.77 -19.56
CA LEU A 46 -7.14 -10.18 -20.86
C LEU A 46 -5.62 -10.33 -20.76
N LYS A 47 -4.95 -9.36 -20.13
CA LYS A 47 -3.50 -9.43 -19.84
C LYS A 47 -3.15 -10.64 -18.99
N ALA A 48 -3.85 -10.84 -17.87
CA ALA A 48 -3.61 -11.96 -16.96
C ALA A 48 -3.82 -13.31 -17.66
N THR A 49 -4.88 -13.43 -18.46
CA THR A 49 -5.15 -14.67 -19.23
C THR A 49 -4.08 -14.93 -20.28
N LYS A 50 -3.59 -13.87 -20.95
CA LYS A 50 -2.49 -13.99 -21.91
C LYS A 50 -1.21 -14.48 -21.22
N THR A 51 -0.80 -13.84 -20.12
CA THR A 51 0.38 -14.25 -19.35
C THR A 51 0.28 -15.70 -18.88
N LEU A 52 -0.89 -16.13 -18.38
CA LEU A 52 -1.10 -17.54 -18.02
C LEU A 52 -0.92 -18.47 -19.22
N ASN A 53 -1.54 -18.17 -20.36
CA ASN A 53 -1.41 -19.00 -21.55
C ASN A 53 0.04 -19.09 -22.05
N ASP A 54 0.75 -17.97 -22.05
CA ASP A 54 2.16 -17.91 -22.44
C ASP A 54 3.01 -18.80 -21.49
N LEU A 55 2.75 -18.76 -20.18
CA LEU A 55 3.44 -19.61 -19.19
C LEU A 55 3.09 -21.09 -19.34
N LEU A 56 1.81 -21.43 -19.54
CA LEU A 56 1.35 -22.80 -19.76
C LEU A 56 1.98 -23.43 -21.02
N GLN A 57 2.29 -22.62 -22.03
CA GLN A 57 2.98 -23.07 -23.24
C GLN A 57 4.49 -23.20 -23.04
N SER A 58 5.08 -22.44 -22.11
CA SER A 58 6.53 -22.38 -21.92
C SER A 58 7.12 -23.60 -21.19
N ASP A 59 6.46 -24.10 -20.15
CA ASP A 59 6.92 -25.26 -19.38
C ASP A 59 5.74 -26.21 -19.11
N PRO A 60 5.83 -27.51 -19.47
CA PRO A 60 4.81 -28.52 -19.18
C PRO A 60 4.45 -28.67 -17.69
N ARG A 61 5.33 -28.22 -16.77
CA ARG A 61 5.08 -28.24 -15.32
C ARG A 61 4.14 -27.14 -14.87
N TYR A 62 4.05 -26.04 -15.64
CA TYR A 62 3.14 -24.97 -15.34
C TYR A 62 1.72 -25.39 -15.73
N THR A 63 0.85 -25.44 -14.73
CA THR A 63 -0.56 -25.75 -14.87
C THR A 63 -1.33 -24.82 -13.94
N GLN A 64 -2.60 -24.56 -14.25
CA GLN A 64 -3.46 -23.75 -13.38
C GLN A 64 -3.54 -24.32 -11.96
N ASP A 65 -3.63 -25.65 -11.83
CA ASP A 65 -3.61 -26.35 -10.54
C ASP A 65 -2.29 -26.19 -9.79
N TYR A 66 -1.17 -26.17 -10.52
CA TYR A 66 0.15 -25.93 -9.93
C TYR A 66 0.22 -24.53 -9.30
N PHE A 67 -0.18 -23.48 -10.02
CA PHE A 67 -0.17 -22.12 -9.46
C PHE A 67 -1.15 -21.99 -8.29
N ALA A 68 -2.31 -22.63 -8.36
CA ALA A 68 -3.26 -22.67 -7.24
C ALA A 68 -2.67 -23.35 -6.00
N ALA A 69 -1.96 -24.47 -6.18
CA ALA A 69 -1.29 -25.20 -5.09
C ALA A 69 -0.14 -24.39 -4.49
N GLN A 70 0.69 -23.76 -5.32
CA GLN A 70 1.77 -22.88 -4.87
C GLN A 70 1.25 -21.68 -4.08
N TRP A 71 0.14 -21.07 -4.53
CA TRP A 71 -0.54 -20.02 -3.77
C TRP A 71 -1.06 -20.52 -2.41
N ALA A 72 -1.69 -21.70 -2.37
CA ALA A 72 -2.16 -22.28 -1.12
C ALA A 72 -1.00 -22.55 -0.15
N ARG A 73 0.13 -23.05 -0.67
CA ARG A 73 1.37 -23.26 0.09
C ARG A 73 1.92 -21.96 0.67
N GLN A 74 2.02 -20.91 -0.15
CA GLN A 74 2.44 -19.57 0.29
C GLN A 74 1.56 -19.07 1.45
N ARG A 75 0.23 -19.15 1.31
CA ARG A 75 -0.71 -18.73 2.36
C ARG A 75 -0.55 -19.52 3.66
N ALA A 76 -0.39 -20.84 3.57
CA ALA A 76 -0.21 -21.69 4.74
C ALA A 76 1.06 -21.31 5.52
N LEU A 77 2.17 -21.07 4.80
CA LEU A 77 3.43 -20.65 5.41
C LEU A 77 3.33 -19.24 6.03
N GLN A 78 2.64 -18.32 5.37
CA GLN A 78 2.39 -16.98 5.92
C GLN A 78 1.54 -17.03 7.20
N LEU A 79 0.47 -17.83 7.21
CA LEU A 79 -0.36 -18.01 8.40
C LEU A 79 0.41 -18.65 9.56
N ALA A 80 1.25 -19.65 9.28
CA ALA A 80 2.11 -20.26 10.29
C ALA A 80 3.12 -19.25 10.85
N ALA A 81 3.73 -18.41 10.01
CA ALA A 81 4.65 -17.37 10.45
C ALA A 81 3.97 -16.30 11.32
N MET A 82 2.71 -15.95 11.04
CA MET A 82 1.93 -15.02 11.87
C MET A 82 1.55 -15.61 13.23
N ALA A 83 1.40 -16.93 13.33
CA ALA A 83 1.11 -17.61 14.59
C ALA A 83 2.33 -17.71 15.53
N ASP A 84 3.55 -17.55 15.00
CA ASP A 84 4.79 -17.64 15.77
C ASP A 84 5.21 -16.27 16.35
N GLU A 85 4.60 -15.90 17.48
CA GLU A 85 4.91 -14.66 18.19
C GLU A 85 6.39 -14.52 18.59
N SER A 86 7.04 -15.64 18.88
CA SER A 86 8.44 -15.65 19.35
C SER A 86 9.39 -15.23 18.25
N ARG A 87 9.14 -15.70 17.02
CA ARG A 87 9.87 -15.30 15.82
C ARG A 87 9.62 -13.85 15.46
N LEU A 88 8.38 -13.36 15.58
CA LEU A 88 8.06 -11.95 15.32
C LEU A 88 8.83 -11.02 16.27
N LYS A 89 8.81 -11.29 17.58
CA LYS A 89 9.56 -10.53 18.58
C LYS A 89 11.07 -10.57 18.33
N PHE A 90 11.59 -11.72 17.92
CA PHE A 90 13.00 -11.85 17.51
C PHE A 90 13.32 -10.95 16.32
N GLU A 91 12.45 -10.95 15.32
CA GLU A 91 12.61 -10.15 14.11
C GLU A 91 12.55 -8.64 14.41
N GLU A 92 11.62 -8.19 15.26
CA GLU A 92 11.54 -6.81 15.73
C GLU A 92 12.81 -6.36 16.47
N ARG A 93 13.39 -7.22 17.32
CA ARG A 93 14.66 -6.93 17.99
C ARG A 93 15.81 -6.83 17.00
N LEU A 94 15.88 -7.66 15.97
CA LEU A 94 16.90 -7.53 14.93
C LEU A 94 16.75 -6.22 14.14
N VAL A 95 15.52 -5.81 13.85
CA VAL A 95 15.20 -4.53 13.22
C VAL A 95 15.71 -3.36 14.08
N HIS A 96 15.45 -3.37 15.39
CA HIS A 96 15.94 -2.33 16.29
C HIS A 96 17.48 -2.33 16.41
N LEU A 97 18.11 -3.50 16.38
CA LEU A 97 19.57 -3.61 16.38
C LEU A 97 20.19 -2.97 15.12
N LEU A 98 19.58 -3.18 13.96
CA LEU A 98 20.02 -2.55 12.72
C LEU A 98 19.91 -1.01 12.77
N ASP A 99 18.91 -0.46 13.49
CA ASP A 99 18.82 0.99 13.69
C ASP A 99 19.94 1.53 14.58
N LEU A 100 20.31 0.81 15.64
CA LEU A 100 21.42 1.19 16.48
C LEU A 100 22.76 1.09 15.74
N GLU A 101 22.97 0.02 14.96
CA GLU A 101 24.15 -0.13 14.10
C GLU A 101 24.25 1.03 13.08
N GLU A 102 23.12 1.45 12.48
CA GLU A 102 23.07 2.60 11.56
C GLU A 102 23.38 3.93 12.27
N LYS A 103 22.79 4.18 13.43
CA LYS A 103 23.07 5.40 14.24
C LYS A 103 24.53 5.45 14.69
N LEU A 104 25.10 4.32 15.09
CA LEU A 104 26.51 4.22 15.46
C LEU A 104 27.41 4.59 14.28
N GLN A 105 27.14 4.02 13.10
CA GLN A 105 27.89 4.32 11.88
C GLN A 105 27.77 5.81 11.50
N GLU A 106 26.58 6.40 11.61
CA GLU A 106 26.37 7.83 11.38
C GLU A 106 27.18 8.71 12.33
N SER A 107 27.18 8.38 13.63
CA SER A 107 27.95 9.11 14.63
C SER A 107 29.46 9.03 14.34
N HIS A 108 29.98 7.87 13.93
CA HIS A 108 31.38 7.75 13.54
C HIS A 108 31.72 8.58 12.30
N VAL A 109 30.91 8.54 11.24
CA VAL A 109 31.13 9.34 10.03
C VAL A 109 31.08 10.83 10.36
N LYS A 110 30.10 11.26 11.17
CA LYS A 110 29.96 12.66 11.59
C LYS A 110 31.15 13.12 12.42
N LEU A 111 31.62 12.29 13.35
CA LEU A 111 32.80 12.57 14.16
C LEU A 111 34.06 12.68 13.30
N ALA A 112 34.23 11.78 12.33
CA ALA A 112 35.33 11.84 11.37
C ALA A 112 35.28 13.11 10.52
N SER A 113 34.09 13.51 10.03
CA SER A 113 33.95 14.76 9.30
C SER A 113 34.32 15.98 10.13
N LEU A 114 33.85 16.05 11.39
CA LEU A 114 34.15 17.17 12.30
C LEU A 114 35.64 17.24 12.66
N ARG A 115 36.33 16.10 12.77
CA ARG A 115 37.78 16.07 12.99
C ARG A 115 38.58 16.53 11.77
N ASN A 116 38.09 16.24 10.57
CA ASN A 116 38.76 16.60 9.32
C ASN A 116 38.51 18.07 8.92
N THR A 117 37.34 18.62 9.27
CA THR A 117 37.02 20.05 9.11
C THR A 117 37.64 20.86 10.25
N ARG A 118 38.97 20.97 10.28
CA ARG A 118 39.70 21.82 11.22
C ARG A 118 39.68 23.28 10.74
N ASP A 119 38.47 23.81 10.53
CA ASP A 119 38.23 25.14 9.97
C ASP A 119 38.17 26.19 11.10
N PRO A 120 38.97 27.28 11.06
CA PRO A 120 38.92 28.34 12.07
C PRO A 120 37.54 29.01 12.24
N ASN A 121 36.61 28.85 11.28
CA ASN A 121 35.24 29.36 11.36
C ASN A 121 34.20 28.36 11.93
N THR A 122 34.63 27.30 12.61
CA THR A 122 33.72 26.32 13.24
C THR A 122 32.72 27.00 14.20
N THR A 123 31.43 26.75 14.00
CA THR A 123 30.36 27.35 14.82
C THR A 123 30.37 26.74 16.23
N GLU A 124 29.97 27.50 17.26
CA GLU A 124 29.89 27.02 18.66
C GLU A 124 29.07 25.71 18.78
N SER A 125 27.95 25.61 18.06
CA SER A 125 27.13 24.40 18.01
C SER A 125 27.87 23.17 17.43
N GLU A 126 28.79 23.35 16.48
CA GLU A 126 29.57 22.25 15.91
C GLU A 126 30.62 21.75 16.89
N ARG A 127 31.16 22.64 17.73
CA ARG A 127 32.10 22.28 18.81
C ARG A 127 31.40 21.52 19.93
N GLU A 128 30.23 21.96 20.36
CA GLU A 128 29.40 21.25 21.34
C GLU A 128 28.99 19.87 20.83
N GLN A 129 28.64 19.75 19.55
CA GLN A 129 28.36 18.48 18.93
C GLN A 129 29.59 17.56 18.91
N ALA A 130 30.78 18.09 18.62
CA ALA A 130 32.03 17.30 18.67
C ALA A 130 32.36 16.76 20.07
N LEU A 131 31.97 17.47 21.13
CA LEU A 131 32.17 17.06 22.52
C LEU A 131 31.14 16.01 22.99
N THR A 132 29.89 16.09 22.53
CA THR A 132 28.79 15.20 22.96
C THR A 132 28.72 13.89 22.16
N LEU A 133 29.22 13.90 20.92
CA LEU A 133 29.15 12.75 20.00
C LEU A 133 29.91 11.51 20.49
N PRO A 134 31.12 11.61 21.10
CA PRO A 134 31.79 10.47 21.72
C PRO A 134 30.95 9.78 22.80
N GLY A 135 30.28 10.55 23.67
CA GLY A 135 29.39 9.99 24.70
C GLY A 135 28.17 9.29 24.08
N SER A 136 27.64 9.82 22.98
CA SER A 136 26.55 9.18 22.24
C SER A 136 26.98 7.87 21.55
N ILE A 137 28.23 7.79 21.07
CA ILE A 137 28.80 6.57 20.50
C ILE A 137 28.86 5.47 21.56
N VAL A 138 29.41 5.77 22.74
CA VAL A 138 29.46 4.81 23.86
C VAL A 138 28.05 4.35 24.23
N ALA A 139 27.08 5.27 24.33
CA ALA A 139 25.69 4.90 24.60
C ALA A 139 25.09 3.97 23.53
N PHE A 140 25.40 4.18 22.24
CA PHE A 140 24.96 3.27 21.18
C PHE A 140 25.64 1.90 21.27
N GLU A 141 26.94 1.85 21.58
CA GLU A 141 27.68 0.60 21.79
C GLU A 141 27.13 -0.20 22.97
N GLU A 142 26.84 0.47 24.09
CA GLU A 142 26.20 -0.14 25.28
C GLU A 142 24.79 -0.64 24.98
N ALA A 143 23.99 0.13 24.24
CA ALA A 143 22.65 -0.29 23.82
C ALA A 143 22.72 -1.50 22.86
N ILE A 144 23.69 -1.53 21.94
CA ILE A 144 23.96 -2.68 21.09
C ILE A 144 24.36 -3.90 21.92
N ALA A 145 25.27 -3.74 22.89
CA ALA A 145 25.71 -4.82 23.76
C ALA A 145 24.54 -5.40 24.58
N THR A 146 23.70 -4.53 25.15
CA THR A 146 22.48 -4.92 25.89
C THR A 146 21.53 -5.70 24.99
N MET A 147 21.24 -5.19 23.79
CA MET A 147 20.39 -5.88 22.83
C MET A 147 20.95 -7.23 22.38
N VAL A 148 22.26 -7.34 22.20
CA VAL A 148 22.90 -8.60 21.83
C VAL A 148 22.83 -9.61 22.99
N ALA A 149 22.94 -9.15 24.23
CA ALA A 149 22.75 -9.97 25.42
C ALA A 149 21.29 -10.45 25.55
N ASP A 150 20.32 -9.56 25.30
CA ASP A 150 18.89 -9.87 25.30
C ASP A 150 18.52 -10.86 24.19
N LEU A 151 19.12 -10.73 23.00
CA LEU A 151 19.02 -11.71 21.91
C LEU A 151 19.74 -13.03 22.24
N GLY A 152 20.53 -13.06 23.31
CA GLY A 152 21.19 -14.23 23.88
C GLY A 152 20.48 -14.80 25.11
N SER A 153 19.27 -14.32 25.48
CA SER A 153 18.48 -14.88 26.58
C SER A 153 17.92 -16.26 26.23
N GLU A 154 17.50 -17.04 27.23
CA GLU A 154 16.92 -18.38 27.05
C GLU A 154 15.74 -18.39 26.06
N GLU A 155 14.93 -17.33 26.06
CA GLU A 155 13.79 -17.15 25.16
C GLU A 155 14.17 -17.21 23.68
N PHE A 156 15.34 -16.66 23.32
CA PHE A 156 15.83 -16.62 21.94
C PHE A 156 16.94 -17.65 21.68
N ARG A 157 17.50 -18.29 22.71
CA ARG A 157 18.52 -19.34 22.56
C ARG A 157 17.99 -20.54 21.80
N THR A 158 16.77 -20.97 22.08
CA THR A 158 16.12 -22.10 21.40
C THR A 158 15.93 -21.80 19.90
N LEU A 159 15.42 -20.61 19.58
CA LEU A 159 15.30 -20.11 18.21
C LEU A 159 16.68 -19.93 17.54
N LYS A 160 17.67 -19.44 18.27
CA LYS A 160 19.05 -19.19 17.79
C LYS A 160 19.85 -20.46 17.59
N ALA A 161 19.63 -21.50 18.40
CA ALA A 161 20.22 -22.82 18.23
C ALA A 161 19.59 -23.55 17.05
N ALA A 162 18.28 -23.39 16.85
CA ALA A 162 17.59 -23.85 15.65
C ALA A 162 18.01 -23.09 14.38
N THR A 163 18.42 -21.81 14.51
CA THR A 163 18.79 -20.94 13.38
C THR A 163 20.30 -20.85 13.20
N ASN A 164 20.84 -21.53 12.18
CA ASN A 164 22.24 -21.46 11.76
C ASN A 164 22.75 -19.99 11.65
N ALA A 165 24.01 -19.72 12.00
CA ALA A 165 24.66 -18.41 11.84
C ALA A 165 24.41 -17.78 10.45
N LYS A 166 24.39 -18.60 9.41
CA LYS A 166 24.05 -18.19 8.05
C LYS A 166 22.59 -17.71 7.91
N ALA A 167 21.64 -18.45 8.47
CA ALA A 167 20.22 -18.07 8.43
C ALA A 167 19.98 -16.75 9.18
N ARG A 168 20.71 -16.49 10.28
CA ARG A 168 20.67 -15.20 10.98
C ARG A 168 21.19 -14.05 10.13
N ALA A 169 22.33 -14.24 9.46
CA ALA A 169 22.86 -13.24 8.54
C ALA A 169 21.90 -12.96 7.38
N LEU A 170 21.25 -14.01 6.84
CA LEU A 170 20.23 -13.86 5.79
C LEU A 170 19.00 -13.08 6.26
N ILE A 171 18.51 -13.33 7.49
CA ILE A 171 17.40 -12.56 8.09
C ILE A 171 17.77 -11.07 8.22
N ARG A 172 19.00 -10.76 8.64
CA ARG A 172 19.48 -9.36 8.72
C ARG A 172 19.57 -8.69 7.34
N VAL A 173 20.09 -9.40 6.33
CA VAL A 173 20.12 -8.91 4.94
C VAL A 173 18.70 -8.64 4.45
N ARG A 174 17.77 -9.57 4.72
CA ARG A 174 16.36 -9.41 4.37
C ARG A 174 15.76 -8.14 5.00
N MET A 175 15.95 -7.92 6.30
CA MET A 175 15.43 -6.73 6.99
C MET A 175 16.05 -5.43 6.45
N ALA A 176 17.36 -5.42 6.22
CA ALA A 176 18.05 -4.26 5.67
C ALA A 176 17.54 -3.95 4.25
N LYS A 177 17.31 -4.98 3.42
CA LYS A 177 16.75 -4.85 2.08
C LYS A 177 15.30 -4.34 2.10
N GLN A 178 14.46 -4.80 3.02
CA GLN A 178 13.10 -4.29 3.20
C GLN A 178 13.11 -2.80 3.53
N ARG A 179 13.99 -2.36 4.44
CA ARG A 179 14.14 -0.93 4.78
C ARG A 179 14.65 -0.09 3.62
N LEU A 180 15.53 -0.66 2.80
CA LEU A 180 16.01 -0.03 1.57
C LEU A 180 14.85 0.18 0.57
N TYR A 181 14.01 -0.84 0.40
CA TYR A 181 12.80 -0.76 -0.42
C TYR A 181 11.84 0.32 0.09
N GLU A 182 11.53 0.34 1.40
CA GLU A 182 10.69 1.37 2.02
C GLU A 182 11.24 2.79 1.79
N ALA A 183 12.57 2.96 1.89
CA ALA A 183 13.21 4.24 1.60
C ALA A 183 13.09 4.64 0.12
N LYS A 184 13.22 3.69 -0.82
CA LYS A 184 13.02 3.90 -2.27
C LYS A 184 11.58 4.32 -2.56
N VAL A 185 10.59 3.63 -2.00
CA VAL A 185 9.17 4.00 -2.10
C VAL A 185 8.95 5.41 -1.54
N GLY A 186 9.59 5.73 -0.41
CA GLY A 186 9.55 7.07 0.17
C GLY A 186 10.08 8.18 -0.76
N ILE A 187 11.06 7.89 -1.62
CA ILE A 187 11.51 8.81 -2.68
C ILE A 187 10.45 8.93 -3.76
N LEU A 188 9.90 7.81 -4.25
CA LEU A 188 8.89 7.81 -5.31
C LEU A 188 7.62 8.57 -4.90
N GLU A 189 7.15 8.39 -3.66
CA GLU A 189 6.02 9.15 -3.13
C GLU A 189 6.33 10.64 -3.01
N ALA A 190 7.55 10.98 -2.58
CA ALA A 190 7.97 12.37 -2.49
C ALA A 190 8.06 13.02 -3.88
N GLN A 191 8.54 12.29 -4.88
CA GLN A 191 8.56 12.70 -6.28
C GLN A 191 7.14 12.95 -6.81
N ARG A 192 6.20 12.02 -6.58
CA ARG A 192 4.79 12.24 -6.95
C ARG A 192 4.18 13.48 -6.30
N ARG A 193 4.56 13.81 -5.06
CA ARG A 193 4.11 15.03 -4.38
C ARG A 193 4.73 16.29 -4.98
N TRP A 194 5.98 16.18 -5.44
CA TRP A 194 6.70 17.25 -6.14
C TRP A 194 6.07 17.56 -7.50
N ASP A 195 5.74 16.52 -8.27
CA ASP A 195 5.23 16.65 -9.64
C ASP A 195 3.79 17.22 -9.70
N LYS A 196 3.11 17.36 -8.56
CA LYS A 196 1.80 18.03 -8.48
C LYS A 196 1.95 19.53 -8.75
N HIS A 197 1.34 19.97 -9.85
CA HIS A 197 1.37 21.37 -10.30
C HIS A 197 0.58 22.30 -9.36
N GLY A 198 0.90 23.60 -9.41
CA GLY A 198 0.13 24.64 -8.70
C GLY A 198 0.54 24.90 -7.24
N GLN A 199 1.75 24.50 -6.84
CA GLN A 199 2.24 24.72 -5.47
C GLN A 199 3.04 26.03 -5.37
N GLY A 200 2.73 26.86 -4.37
CA GLY A 200 3.44 28.11 -4.10
C GLY A 200 4.90 27.91 -3.67
N THR A 201 5.72 28.96 -3.80
CA THR A 201 7.19 28.95 -3.63
C THR A 201 7.65 28.41 -2.27
N ARG A 202 6.93 28.71 -1.18
CA ARG A 202 7.23 28.21 0.17
C ARG A 202 7.05 26.69 0.29
N VAL A 203 6.04 26.14 -0.39
CA VAL A 203 5.77 24.70 -0.41
C VAL A 203 6.84 23.98 -1.24
N GLN A 204 7.26 24.57 -2.35
CA GLN A 204 8.36 24.04 -3.17
C GLN A 204 9.69 23.96 -2.40
N GLN A 205 10.04 24.98 -1.60
CA GLN A 205 11.25 24.95 -0.77
C GLN A 205 11.19 23.85 0.30
N SER A 206 10.06 23.70 1.00
CA SER A 206 9.84 22.64 1.98
C SER A 206 9.94 21.25 1.34
N LEU A 207 9.31 21.07 0.19
CA LEU A 207 9.40 19.82 -0.58
C LEU A 207 10.83 19.54 -1.04
N LYS A 208 11.64 20.56 -1.33
CA LYS A 208 13.03 20.36 -1.78
C LYS A 208 13.87 19.81 -0.64
N GLN A 209 13.67 20.35 0.57
CA GLN A 209 14.29 19.82 1.77
C GLN A 209 13.79 18.40 2.07
N PHE A 210 12.49 18.16 1.93
CA PHE A 210 11.92 16.83 2.11
C PHE A 210 12.52 15.80 1.13
N MET A 211 12.66 16.15 -0.16
CA MET A 211 13.29 15.31 -1.18
C MET A 211 14.74 15.00 -0.86
N ARG A 212 15.51 15.99 -0.41
CA ARG A 212 16.90 15.79 0.05
C ARG A 212 16.96 14.83 1.24
N ASN A 213 16.08 15.02 2.22
CA ASN A 213 16.01 14.14 3.39
C ASN A 213 15.69 12.68 2.99
N LYS A 214 14.77 12.47 2.03
CA LYS A 214 14.44 11.14 1.50
C LYS A 214 15.60 10.49 0.74
N HIS A 215 16.31 11.26 -0.09
CA HIS A 215 17.51 10.76 -0.76
C HIS A 215 18.64 10.40 0.22
N ASN A 216 18.85 11.22 1.25
CA ASN A 216 19.84 10.93 2.30
C ASN A 216 19.46 9.67 3.08
N LEU A 217 18.17 9.51 3.42
CA LEU A 217 17.66 8.30 4.07
C LEU A 217 17.90 7.06 3.21
N PHE A 218 17.61 7.12 1.91
CA PHE A 218 17.85 6.01 1.00
C PHE A 218 19.34 5.62 0.94
N LYS A 219 20.25 6.60 0.88
CA LYS A 219 21.68 6.34 0.95
C LYS A 219 22.09 5.63 2.25
N LYS A 220 21.59 6.09 3.39
CA LYS A 220 21.83 5.46 4.70
C LYS A 220 21.37 4.01 4.73
N LYS A 221 20.14 3.74 4.27
CA LYS A 221 19.61 2.38 4.19
C LYS A 221 20.39 1.49 3.22
N TYR A 222 20.91 2.06 2.13
CA TYR A 222 21.77 1.34 1.19
C TYR A 222 23.10 0.95 1.84
N ASP A 223 23.75 1.87 2.57
CA ASP A 223 25.01 1.58 3.25
C ASP A 223 24.83 0.47 4.31
N SER A 224 23.71 0.50 5.04
CA SER A 224 23.32 -0.57 5.97
C SER A 224 23.10 -1.91 5.25
N PHE A 225 22.36 -1.92 4.14
CA PHE A 225 22.18 -3.13 3.32
C PHE A 225 23.51 -3.70 2.80
N LYS A 226 24.36 -2.86 2.23
CA LYS A 226 25.69 -3.23 1.74
C LYS A 226 26.56 -3.84 2.83
N LEU A 227 26.50 -3.30 4.04
CA LEU A 227 27.21 -3.83 5.20
C LEU A 227 26.71 -5.24 5.55
N GLN A 228 25.39 -5.45 5.61
CA GLN A 228 24.84 -6.76 5.94
C GLN A 228 25.14 -7.80 4.84
N VAL A 229 25.10 -7.42 3.56
CA VAL A 229 25.50 -8.31 2.46
C VAL A 229 26.98 -8.69 2.57
N SER A 230 27.85 -7.73 2.88
CA SER A 230 29.28 -8.01 3.13
C SER A 230 29.48 -8.97 4.30
N LYS A 231 28.77 -8.76 5.42
CA LYS A 231 28.80 -9.65 6.59
C LYS A 231 28.30 -11.06 6.26
N TYR A 232 27.26 -11.19 5.43
CA TYR A 232 26.74 -12.48 4.98
C TYR A 232 27.72 -13.19 4.06
N ASN A 233 28.26 -12.50 3.05
CA ASN A 233 29.19 -13.08 2.08
C ASN A 233 30.54 -13.48 2.71
N ALA A 234 30.93 -12.85 3.82
CA ALA A 234 32.11 -13.24 4.60
C ALA A 234 31.95 -14.61 5.30
N ILE A 235 30.71 -15.07 5.53
CA ILE A 235 30.43 -16.39 6.10
C ILE A 235 30.32 -17.37 4.94
N LEU A 236 31.41 -18.08 4.60
CA LEU A 236 31.54 -19.15 3.57
C LEU A 236 30.19 -19.56 2.92
N PRO A 237 29.77 -18.86 1.85
CA PRO A 237 28.40 -18.96 1.36
C PRO A 237 28.21 -20.12 0.38
N VAL A 238 27.02 -20.73 0.39
CA VAL A 238 26.55 -21.69 -0.64
C VAL A 238 26.11 -20.95 -1.91
N SER A 239 25.74 -19.67 -1.79
CA SER A 239 25.37 -18.78 -2.89
C SER A 239 25.73 -17.34 -2.50
N TYR A 240 26.44 -16.65 -3.38
CA TYR A 240 26.88 -15.27 -3.16
C TYR A 240 25.72 -14.30 -3.40
N LEU A 241 25.46 -13.39 -2.45
CA LEU A 241 24.45 -12.35 -2.65
C LEU A 241 25.05 -11.19 -3.43
N LEU A 242 24.40 -10.81 -4.52
CA LEU A 242 24.75 -9.63 -5.30
C LEU A 242 24.43 -8.36 -4.52
N CYS A 243 25.32 -7.38 -4.60
CA CYS A 243 25.12 -6.03 -4.07
C CYS A 243 25.36 -5.05 -5.22
N PRO A 244 24.30 -4.62 -5.95
CA PRO A 244 24.41 -3.58 -6.97
C PRO A 244 25.01 -2.31 -6.37
N SER A 245 25.64 -1.48 -7.19
CA SER A 245 26.16 -0.19 -6.73
C SER A 245 25.04 0.76 -6.31
N PHE A 246 25.36 1.84 -5.58
CA PHE A 246 24.36 2.81 -5.17
C PHE A 246 23.70 3.50 -6.37
N GLY A 247 24.48 3.75 -7.43
CA GLY A 247 24.00 4.32 -8.68
C GLY A 247 23.00 3.39 -9.37
N GLU A 248 23.39 2.13 -9.58
CA GLU A 248 22.52 1.10 -10.14
C GLU A 248 21.21 0.98 -9.34
N THR A 249 21.31 0.78 -8.01
CA THR A 249 20.14 0.62 -7.13
C THR A 249 19.18 1.82 -7.19
N LYS A 250 19.71 3.02 -7.40
CA LYS A 250 18.91 4.24 -7.55
C LYS A 250 18.14 4.24 -8.87
N GLU A 251 18.66 3.63 -9.92
CA GLU A 251 18.04 3.56 -11.25
C GLU A 251 17.06 2.39 -11.40
N LEU A 252 17.24 1.32 -10.62
CA LEU A 252 16.32 0.17 -10.64
C LEU A 252 14.86 0.62 -10.47
N SER A 253 14.01 0.09 -11.36
CA SER A 253 12.55 0.20 -11.24
C SER A 253 12.09 -0.49 -9.96
N ILE A 254 10.94 -0.11 -9.42
CA ILE A 254 10.34 -0.79 -8.26
C ILE A 254 9.87 -2.21 -8.59
N GLU A 255 9.67 -2.49 -9.88
CA GLU A 255 9.24 -3.78 -10.43
C GLU A 255 10.42 -4.72 -10.71
N ASP A 256 11.66 -4.25 -10.48
CA ASP A 256 12.86 -5.05 -10.70
C ASP A 256 12.94 -6.25 -9.73
N GLU A 257 13.42 -7.40 -10.22
CA GLU A 257 13.60 -8.63 -9.44
C GLU A 257 14.48 -8.42 -8.21
N PHE A 258 15.43 -7.47 -8.27
CA PHE A 258 16.22 -7.07 -7.12
C PHE A 258 15.34 -6.72 -5.93
N TRP A 259 14.15 -6.14 -6.09
CA TRP A 259 13.29 -5.80 -4.94
C TRP A 259 12.51 -6.98 -4.38
N SER A 260 12.52 -8.14 -5.06
CA SER A 260 11.89 -9.36 -4.57
C SER A 260 12.55 -9.86 -3.28
N MET A 261 11.73 -10.15 -2.28
CA MET A 261 12.14 -10.65 -0.96
C MET A 261 11.97 -12.17 -0.83
N GLY A 262 11.39 -12.82 -1.84
CA GLY A 262 11.06 -14.24 -1.83
C GLY A 262 12.32 -15.09 -1.65
N SER A 263 13.34 -14.85 -2.48
CA SER A 263 14.60 -15.60 -2.46
C SER A 263 15.36 -15.52 -1.13
N LEU A 264 15.16 -14.45 -0.35
CA LEU A 264 15.77 -14.28 0.98
C LEU A 264 14.93 -14.90 2.10
N SER A 265 13.62 -15.07 1.89
CA SER A 265 12.68 -15.53 2.92
C SER A 265 12.43 -17.02 2.83
N HIS A 266 12.24 -17.54 1.62
CA HIS A 266 11.88 -18.92 1.34
C HIS A 266 12.69 -19.48 0.16
N PRO A 267 14.03 -19.61 0.30
CA PRO A 267 14.91 -20.02 -0.80
C PRO A 267 14.64 -21.44 -1.33
N ALA A 268 13.90 -22.27 -0.60
CA ALA A 268 13.55 -23.63 -1.01
C ALA A 268 12.19 -23.72 -1.71
N GLU A 269 11.42 -22.63 -1.75
CA GLU A 269 10.05 -22.64 -2.25
C GLU A 269 9.99 -22.01 -3.65
N ALA A 270 9.37 -22.70 -4.61
CA ALA A 270 9.32 -22.26 -6.01
C ALA A 270 8.60 -20.91 -6.17
N TRP A 271 7.51 -20.68 -5.43
CA TRP A 271 6.78 -19.42 -5.43
C TRP A 271 7.58 -18.21 -4.95
N ALA A 272 8.77 -18.40 -4.39
CA ALA A 272 9.62 -17.35 -3.85
C ALA A 272 10.89 -17.10 -4.68
N VAL A 273 11.28 -18.05 -5.54
CA VAL A 273 12.55 -18.03 -6.28
C VAL A 273 12.33 -18.09 -7.78
N ASP A 274 11.41 -18.93 -8.24
CA ASP A 274 11.18 -19.13 -9.67
C ASP A 274 10.24 -18.03 -10.22
N GLN A 275 10.75 -17.25 -11.16
CA GLN A 275 10.04 -16.13 -11.76
C GLN A 275 8.77 -16.58 -12.49
N GLY A 276 8.81 -17.74 -13.18
CA GLY A 276 7.63 -18.28 -13.86
C GLY A 276 6.51 -18.66 -12.88
N THR A 277 6.87 -19.26 -11.75
CA THR A 277 5.93 -19.53 -10.66
C THR A 277 5.37 -18.24 -10.04
N ILE A 278 6.20 -17.22 -9.80
CA ILE A 278 5.77 -15.93 -9.23
C ILE A 278 4.77 -15.24 -10.17
N GLU A 279 5.13 -15.08 -11.44
CA GLU A 279 4.28 -14.45 -12.46
C GLU A 279 2.99 -15.24 -12.68
N GLY A 280 3.09 -16.58 -12.71
CA GLY A 280 1.94 -17.46 -12.86
C GLY A 280 0.96 -17.36 -11.70
N ILE A 281 1.43 -17.29 -10.45
CA ILE A 281 0.58 -17.03 -9.28
C ILE A 281 -0.10 -15.67 -9.39
N GLN A 282 0.65 -14.60 -9.72
CA GLN A 282 0.09 -13.26 -9.86
C GLN A 282 -0.99 -13.21 -10.94
N ALA A 283 -0.72 -13.77 -12.12
CA ALA A 283 -1.66 -13.81 -13.23
C ALA A 283 -2.89 -14.69 -12.90
N PHE A 284 -2.70 -15.81 -12.20
CA PHE A 284 -3.80 -16.66 -11.72
C PHE A 284 -4.73 -15.90 -10.75
N LEU A 285 -4.15 -15.19 -9.78
CA LEU A 285 -4.92 -14.40 -8.82
C LEU A 285 -5.61 -13.21 -9.48
N GLU A 286 -4.94 -12.53 -10.42
CA GLU A 286 -5.48 -11.39 -11.16
C GLU A 286 -6.65 -11.82 -12.06
N GLN A 287 -6.54 -12.97 -12.73
CA GLN A 287 -7.63 -13.53 -13.52
C GLN A 287 -8.86 -13.81 -12.65
N ARG A 288 -8.65 -14.42 -11.47
CA ARG A 288 -9.74 -14.72 -10.53
C ARG A 288 -10.35 -13.44 -9.94
N SER A 289 -9.52 -12.47 -9.56
CA SER A 289 -9.97 -11.19 -8.98
C SER A 289 -10.78 -10.39 -10.01
N CYS A 290 -10.32 -10.33 -11.26
CA CYS A 290 -11.04 -9.68 -12.36
C CYS A 290 -12.37 -10.36 -12.64
N SER A 291 -12.44 -11.69 -12.60
CA SER A 291 -13.71 -12.42 -12.75
C SER A 291 -14.74 -12.01 -11.69
N GLU A 292 -14.32 -11.92 -10.42
CA GLU A 292 -15.19 -11.46 -9.33
C GLU A 292 -15.56 -9.97 -9.47
N GLU A 293 -14.63 -9.12 -9.89
CA GLU A 293 -14.88 -7.71 -10.14
C GLU A 293 -15.91 -7.50 -11.26
N LEU A 294 -15.78 -8.21 -12.38
CA LEU A 294 -16.75 -8.18 -13.48
C LEU A 294 -18.14 -8.62 -13.01
N ARG A 295 -18.22 -9.63 -12.13
CA ARG A 295 -19.49 -10.05 -11.50
C ARG A 295 -20.07 -8.96 -10.62
N ARG A 296 -19.25 -8.27 -9.81
CA ARG A 296 -19.68 -7.15 -8.96
C ARG A 296 -20.19 -5.97 -9.80
N ILE A 297 -19.43 -5.55 -10.81
CA ILE A 297 -19.82 -4.48 -11.74
C ILE A 297 -21.14 -4.83 -12.44
N SER A 298 -21.30 -6.07 -12.89
CA SER A 298 -22.55 -6.52 -13.53
C SER A 298 -23.76 -6.43 -12.58
N ARG A 299 -23.56 -6.76 -11.29
CA ARG A 299 -24.61 -6.61 -10.26
C ARG A 299 -24.94 -5.13 -10.02
N GLU A 300 -23.92 -4.28 -9.91
CA GLU A 300 -24.10 -2.83 -9.73
C GLU A 300 -24.88 -2.21 -10.91
N ILE A 301 -24.51 -2.55 -12.15
CA ILE A 301 -25.21 -2.08 -13.36
C ILE A 301 -26.66 -2.55 -13.37
N ARG A 302 -26.91 -3.83 -13.06
CA ARG A 302 -28.28 -4.35 -12.99
C ARG A 302 -29.11 -3.63 -11.94
N GLN A 303 -28.54 -3.37 -10.76
CA GLN A 303 -29.23 -2.61 -9.72
C GLN A 303 -29.54 -1.20 -10.19
N MET A 304 -28.58 -0.49 -10.81
CA MET A 304 -28.82 0.83 -11.38
C MET A 304 -29.95 0.83 -12.42
N MET A 305 -30.00 -0.16 -13.30
CA MET A 305 -31.08 -0.31 -14.28
C MET A 305 -32.44 -0.58 -13.63
N LEU A 306 -32.51 -1.47 -12.64
CA LEU A 306 -33.74 -1.75 -11.89
C LEU A 306 -34.24 -0.51 -11.16
N TYR A 307 -33.35 0.25 -10.51
CA TYR A 307 -33.71 1.52 -9.91
C TYR A 307 -34.23 2.51 -10.94
N ALA A 308 -33.61 2.61 -12.12
CA ALA A 308 -34.08 3.48 -13.19
C ALA A 308 -35.50 3.10 -13.66
N LEU A 309 -35.76 1.81 -13.91
CA LEU A 309 -37.07 1.32 -14.32
C LEU A 309 -38.14 1.56 -13.25
N LYS A 310 -37.82 1.32 -11.97
CA LYS A 310 -38.75 1.59 -10.86
C LYS A 310 -39.07 3.08 -10.74
N THR A 311 -38.08 3.95 -10.96
CA THR A 311 -38.33 5.40 -10.98
C THR A 311 -39.22 5.79 -12.16
N ASP A 312 -39.04 5.18 -13.32
CA ASP A 312 -39.85 5.43 -14.53
C ASP A 312 -41.32 5.05 -14.30
N GLN A 313 -41.56 3.83 -13.79
CA GLN A 313 -42.90 3.38 -13.39
C GLN A 313 -43.56 4.32 -12.38
N SER A 314 -42.78 4.82 -11.42
CA SER A 314 -43.30 5.77 -10.43
C SER A 314 -43.71 7.10 -11.08
N PHE A 315 -42.97 7.56 -12.10
CA PHE A 315 -43.34 8.74 -12.87
C PHE A 315 -44.59 8.51 -13.72
N ASP A 316 -44.75 7.33 -14.34
CA ASP A 316 -45.96 6.98 -15.09
C ASP A 316 -47.21 6.95 -14.20
N CYS A 317 -47.09 6.39 -12.99
CA CYS A 317 -48.16 6.43 -11.98
C CYS A 317 -48.53 7.86 -11.59
N ILE A 318 -47.54 8.74 -11.37
CA ILE A 318 -47.81 10.15 -11.05
C ILE A 318 -48.45 10.86 -12.25
N SER A 319 -47.97 10.61 -13.46
CA SER A 319 -48.50 11.21 -14.68
C SER A 319 -49.95 10.83 -14.88
N THR A 320 -50.29 9.55 -14.76
CA THR A 320 -51.67 9.05 -14.88
C THR A 320 -52.59 9.61 -13.78
N LEU A 321 -52.12 9.74 -12.55
CA LEU A 321 -52.88 10.39 -11.47
C LEU A 321 -53.08 11.90 -11.72
N SER A 322 -52.12 12.56 -12.37
CA SER A 322 -52.23 13.98 -12.70
C SER A 322 -53.13 14.29 -13.90
N THR A 323 -53.39 13.30 -14.75
CA THR A 323 -54.25 13.42 -15.95
C THR A 323 -55.65 12.89 -15.76
N LYS A 324 -55.92 12.08 -14.71
CA LYS A 324 -57.29 11.81 -14.28
C LYS A 324 -57.91 13.13 -13.82
N GLU A 325 -58.99 13.57 -14.48
CA GLU A 325 -59.79 14.70 -13.99
C GLU A 325 -60.26 14.39 -12.57
N TRP A 326 -60.14 15.38 -11.68
CA TRP A 326 -60.71 15.30 -10.35
C TRP A 326 -62.22 15.14 -10.50
N ASP A 327 -62.74 13.95 -10.20
CA ASP A 327 -64.16 13.66 -10.18
C ASP A 327 -64.72 14.01 -8.80
N PRO A 328 -65.47 15.12 -8.65
CA PRO A 328 -65.96 15.57 -7.36
C PRO A 328 -67.06 14.67 -6.76
N GLU A 329 -67.60 13.72 -7.53
CA GLU A 329 -68.66 12.80 -7.07
C GLU A 329 -68.11 11.51 -6.42
N CYS A 330 -66.84 11.19 -6.65
CA CYS A 330 -66.17 10.06 -6.00
C CYS A 330 -65.43 10.55 -4.75
N HIS A 331 -66.06 10.46 -3.58
CA HIS A 331 -65.38 10.62 -2.29
C HIS A 331 -64.18 9.67 -2.21
N GLY A 332 -62.98 10.26 -2.33
CA GLY A 332 -61.64 9.67 -2.23
C GLY A 332 -61.55 8.21 -1.79
N ILE A 333 -61.44 7.30 -2.76
CA ILE A 333 -60.88 5.96 -2.55
C ILE A 333 -59.76 5.73 -3.56
N GLU A 334 -58.66 6.43 -3.40
CA GLU A 334 -57.34 5.86 -3.68
C GLU A 334 -56.42 6.36 -2.56
N SER A 335 -55.92 5.43 -1.75
CA SER A 335 -55.07 5.71 -0.60
C SER A 335 -53.93 6.66 -0.99
N PRO A 336 -53.64 7.71 -0.21
CA PRO A 336 -52.53 8.60 -0.50
C PRO A 336 -51.25 7.76 -0.63
N ILE A 337 -50.52 7.94 -1.71
CA ILE A 337 -49.17 7.40 -1.87
C ILE A 337 -48.38 7.81 -0.64
N ASP A 338 -47.94 6.84 0.16
CA ASP A 338 -46.97 7.06 1.22
C ASP A 338 -45.69 7.60 0.58
N LEU A 339 -45.58 8.93 0.55
CA LEU A 339 -44.36 9.61 0.23
C LEU A 339 -43.35 9.23 1.31
N VAL A 340 -42.48 8.26 0.99
CA VAL A 340 -41.32 7.93 1.83
C VAL A 340 -40.59 9.24 2.11
N GLN A 341 -40.70 9.70 3.35
CA GLN A 341 -40.08 10.96 3.75
C GLN A 341 -38.55 10.83 3.61
N PRO A 342 -37.88 11.74 2.88
CA PRO A 342 -36.44 11.73 2.80
C PRO A 342 -35.89 12.26 4.14
N GLY A 343 -35.65 11.37 5.10
CA GLY A 343 -35.05 11.75 6.39
C GLY A 343 -35.29 10.84 7.60
N GLY A 344 -36.12 9.80 7.49
CA GLY A 344 -36.30 8.85 8.58
C GLY A 344 -35.07 7.94 8.74
N ARG A 345 -34.16 8.27 9.66
CA ARG A 345 -33.26 7.26 10.22
C ARG A 345 -34.14 6.18 10.85
N GLN A 346 -34.16 4.99 10.28
CA GLN A 346 -34.55 3.82 11.07
C GLN A 346 -33.57 3.74 12.23
N ALA A 347 -34.10 3.91 13.44
CA ALA A 347 -33.37 3.58 14.64
C ALA A 347 -32.91 2.14 14.50
N LYS A 348 -31.60 1.92 14.72
CA LYS A 348 -31.06 0.59 14.95
C LYS A 348 -31.76 0.08 16.21
N ASP A 349 -32.62 -0.91 16.06
CA ASP A 349 -33.02 -1.70 17.20
C ASP A 349 -31.78 -2.40 17.75
N VAL A 350 -31.55 -2.05 19.01
CA VAL A 350 -30.53 -2.57 19.89
C VAL A 350 -30.89 -4.02 20.20
N TRP A 351 -29.86 -4.86 20.16
CA TRP A 351 -29.78 -6.17 20.77
C TRP A 351 -30.68 -6.33 22.01
N ASN A 352 -31.54 -7.35 21.98
CA ASN A 352 -31.76 -8.23 23.11
C ASN A 352 -31.38 -9.64 22.67
#